data_AF-A0A938M927-F1
#
_entry.id   AF-A0A938M927-F1
#
_cell.length_a   1.000
_cell.length_b   1.000
_cell.length_c   1.000
_cell.angle_alpha   90.00
_cell.angle_beta   90.00
_cell.angle_gamma   90.00
#
_symmetry.space_group_name_H-M   'P 1'
#
loop_
_entity.id
_entity.type
_entity.pdbx_description
1 polymer ?
#
loop_
_entity_poly.entity_id
_entity_poly.type
_entity_poly.pdbx_seq_one_letter_code
_entity_poly.pdbx_strand_id
1 'polypeptide(L)'
;MSWYVSSEPSLRVTMMLNITVCPSCGSRRIRKVRRDWTGEFQGQTYVVPGLEFYECPQCGERVYDRDAMRRIEAQSPAFAELHAELKPS
;
A
#
# COMPACT_ATOMS: atom_id res chain seq x y z
N MET A 1 34.99 9.60 27.19
CA MET A 1 33.52 9.73 27.20
C MET A 1 33.12 10.75 26.15
N SER A 2 32.59 10.30 25.02
CA SER A 2 31.52 10.97 24.23
C SER A 2 31.44 10.30 22.87
N TRP A 3 30.53 9.35 22.75
CA TRP A 3 30.07 8.80 21.48
C TRP A 3 28.90 9.67 21.03
N TYR A 4 29.15 10.61 20.10
CA TYR A 4 28.07 11.36 19.46
C TYR A 4 27.57 10.54 18.27
N VAL A 5 26.42 9.88 18.43
CA VAL A 5 25.71 9.22 17.33
C VAL A 5 24.92 10.29 16.57
N SER A 6 25.42 10.70 15.41
CA SER A 6 24.68 11.57 14.49
C SER A 6 23.42 10.84 14.03
N SER A 7 22.30 11.21 14.63
CA SER A 7 20.96 10.74 14.30
C SER A 7 20.45 11.61 13.16
N GLU A 8 20.96 11.36 11.95
CA GLU A 8 20.41 11.96 10.74
C GLU A 8 18.97 11.46 10.56
N PRO A 9 17.96 12.35 10.50
CA PRO A 9 16.60 11.95 10.24
C PRO A 9 16.56 11.37 8.83
N SER A 10 16.43 10.05 8.75
CA SER A 10 16.14 9.34 7.51
C SER A 10 14.91 9.98 6.87
N LEU A 11 15.16 10.83 5.87
CA LEU A 11 14.12 11.37 5.01
C LEU A 11 13.43 10.14 4.43
N ARG A 12 12.20 9.87 4.89
CA ARG A 12 11.33 8.87 4.28
C ARG A 12 11.08 9.36 2.85
N VAL A 13 11.89 8.88 1.92
CA VAL A 13 11.56 8.96 0.50
C VAL A 13 10.32 8.11 0.33
N THR A 14 9.15 8.73 0.39
CA THR A 14 7.93 8.16 -0.19
C THR A 14 8.23 7.99 -1.66
N MET A 15 8.72 6.81 -2.04
CA MET A 15 8.88 6.41 -3.43
C MET A 15 7.49 6.41 -4.04
N MET A 16 7.10 7.54 -4.61
CA MET A 16 5.87 7.69 -5.38
C MET A 16 6.04 6.83 -6.62
N LEU A 17 5.37 5.67 -6.63
CA LEU A 17 5.32 4.80 -7.78
C LEU A 17 4.66 5.57 -8.93
N ASN A 18 5.36 5.76 -10.04
CA ASN A 18 4.83 6.42 -11.23
C ASN A 18 4.75 5.42 -12.39
N ILE A 19 3.55 4.89 -12.63
CA ILE A 19 3.31 3.90 -13.68
C ILE A 19 2.54 4.55 -14.82
N THR A 20 3.17 4.59 -15.98
CA THR A 20 2.60 5.12 -17.22
C THR A 20 2.27 4.03 -18.24
N VAL A 21 2.71 2.79 -18.00
CA VAL A 21 2.49 1.61 -18.85
C VAL A 21 2.04 0.44 -17.99
N CYS A 22 0.95 -0.22 -18.38
CA CYS A 22 0.44 -1.39 -17.68
C CYS A 22 1.43 -2.55 -17.78
N PRO A 23 1.87 -3.15 -16.66
CA PRO A 23 2.81 -4.26 -16.67
C PRO A 23 2.23 -5.54 -17.30
N SER A 24 0.91 -5.72 -17.24
CA SER A 24 0.25 -6.96 -17.70
C SER A 24 -0.11 -6.96 -19.18
N CYS A 25 -0.43 -5.80 -19.78
CA CYS A 25 -0.87 -5.71 -21.18
C CYS A 25 -0.11 -4.69 -22.04
N GLY A 26 0.84 -3.94 -21.47
CA GLY A 26 1.60 -2.91 -22.18
C GLY A 26 0.80 -1.65 -22.54
N SER A 27 -0.46 -1.53 -22.13
CA SER A 27 -1.29 -0.36 -22.43
C SER A 27 -0.82 0.89 -21.68
N ARG A 28 -0.81 2.04 -22.37
CA ARG A 28 -0.54 3.37 -21.76
C ARG A 28 -1.78 4.01 -21.12
N ARG A 29 -2.90 3.29 -21.10
CA ARG A 29 -4.18 3.76 -20.53
C ARG A 29 -4.30 3.52 -19.03
N ILE A 30 -3.26 2.97 -18.40
CA ILE A 30 -3.22 2.84 -16.94
C ILE A 30 -3.31 4.22 -16.30
N ARG A 31 -4.15 4.35 -15.27
CA ARG A 31 -4.44 5.63 -14.62
C ARG A 31 -4.40 5.48 -13.11
N LYS A 32 -3.96 6.53 -12.43
CA LYS A 32 -4.05 6.60 -10.97
C LYS A 32 -5.51 6.86 -10.58
N VAL A 33 -6.02 6.08 -9.63
CA VAL A 33 -7.38 6.15 -9.10
C VAL A 33 -7.28 6.27 -7.58
N ARG A 34 -8.19 7.04 -6.99
CA ARG A 34 -8.40 7.11 -5.55
C ARG A 34 -9.84 6.73 -5.25
N ARG A 35 -10.06 5.61 -4.59
CA ARG A 35 -11.39 5.16 -4.18
C ARG A 35 -11.33 4.23 -2.98
N ASP A 36 -12.48 3.94 -2.40
CA ASP A 36 -12.58 2.93 -1.37
C ASP A 36 -12.27 1.56 -1.97
N TRP A 37 -11.36 0.85 -1.33
CA TRP A 37 -10.94 -0.48 -1.72
C TRP A 37 -11.56 -1.50 -0.78
N THR A 38 -12.24 -2.49 -1.33
CA THR A 38 -12.88 -3.55 -0.56
C THR A 38 -12.08 -4.83 -0.74
N GLY A 39 -11.67 -5.41 0.38
CA GLY A 39 -11.04 -6.72 0.44
C GLY A 39 -11.93 -7.71 1.17
N GLU A 40 -11.72 -9.00 0.90
CA GLU A 40 -12.34 -10.09 1.65
C GLU A 40 -11.23 -11.00 2.18
N PHE A 41 -11.30 -11.34 3.46
CA PHE A 41 -10.41 -12.32 4.07
C PHE A 41 -11.20 -13.21 5.03
N GLN A 42 -11.13 -14.53 4.85
CA GLN A 42 -11.86 -15.52 5.65
C GLN A 42 -13.38 -15.21 5.81
N GLY A 43 -14.03 -14.72 4.75
CA GLY A 43 -15.44 -14.33 4.78
C GLY A 43 -15.74 -13.00 5.50
N GLN A 44 -14.71 -12.32 6.00
CA GLN A 44 -14.83 -10.95 6.54
C GLN A 44 -14.45 -9.94 5.46
N THR A 45 -15.43 -9.12 5.07
CA THR A 45 -15.19 -7.98 4.18
C THR A 45 -14.65 -6.80 4.98
N TYR A 46 -13.59 -6.15 4.49
CA TYR A 46 -13.02 -4.95 5.07
C TYR A 46 -12.82 -3.88 4.00
N VAL A 47 -12.83 -2.62 4.42
CA VAL A 47 -12.75 -1.45 3.52
C VAL A 47 -11.56 -0.58 3.90
N VAL A 48 -10.76 -0.24 2.91
CA VAL A 48 -9.67 0.73 3.02
C VAL A 48 -10.11 2.01 2.32
N PRO A 49 -10.53 3.05 3.07
CA PRO A 49 -11.14 4.24 2.48
C PRO A 49 -10.11 5.09 1.74
N GLY A 50 -10.47 5.63 0.57
CA GLY A 50 -9.60 6.54 -0.19
C GLY A 50 -8.20 5.98 -0.48
N LEU A 51 -8.12 4.71 -0.89
CA LEU A 51 -6.88 4.08 -1.30
C LEU A 51 -6.47 4.58 -2.69
N GLU A 52 -5.21 4.99 -2.84
CA GLU A 52 -4.64 5.36 -4.13
C GLU A 52 -3.94 4.16 -4.76
N PHE A 53 -4.27 3.84 -6.02
CA PHE A 53 -3.64 2.76 -6.78
C PHE A 53 -3.79 3.02 -8.28
N TYR A 54 -3.04 2.29 -9.10
CA TYR A 54 -3.15 2.37 -10.55
C TYR A 54 -4.10 1.31 -11.07
N GLU A 55 -5.04 1.68 -11.93
CA GLU A 55 -5.94 0.74 -12.60
C GLU A 55 -5.77 0.84 -14.12
N CYS A 56 -5.63 -0.30 -14.78
CA CYS A 56 -5.67 -0.37 -16.23
C CYS A 56 -7.11 -0.68 -16.70
N PRO A 57 -7.79 0.25 -17.40
CA PRO A 57 -9.14 0.02 -17.88
C PRO A 57 -9.22 -0.98 -19.05
N GLN A 58 -8.09 -1.34 -19.65
CA GLN A 58 -8.04 -2.26 -20.79
C GLN A 58 -8.08 -3.73 -20.35
N CYS A 59 -7.36 -4.08 -19.28
CA CYS A 59 -7.24 -5.47 -18.81
C CYS A 59 -7.74 -5.67 -17.37
N GLY A 60 -8.10 -4.60 -16.66
CA GLY A 60 -8.56 -4.66 -15.27
C GLY A 60 -7.44 -4.77 -14.23
N GLU A 61 -6.17 -4.71 -14.65
CA GLU A 61 -5.02 -4.81 -13.74
C GLU A 61 -5.02 -3.68 -12.69
N ARG A 62 -4.65 -4.02 -11.46
CA ARG A 62 -4.54 -3.04 -10.35
C ARG A 62 -3.15 -3.13 -9.73
N VAL A 63 -2.42 -2.03 -9.78
CA VAL A 63 -1.07 -1.94 -9.21
C VAL A 63 -1.08 -1.03 -7.98
N TYR A 64 -0.63 -1.58 -6.86
CA TYR A 64 -0.57 -0.90 -5.57
C TYR A 64 0.88 -0.54 -5.27
N ASP A 65 1.11 0.69 -4.82
CA ASP A 65 2.42 1.07 -4.30
C ASP A 65 2.61 0.58 -2.86
N ARG A 66 3.80 0.83 -2.32
CA ARG A 66 4.16 0.36 -0.98
C ARG A 66 3.27 0.96 0.11
N ASP A 67 2.84 2.21 -0.03
CA ASP A 67 2.00 2.85 0.97
C ASP A 67 0.55 2.33 0.87
N ALA A 68 0.06 2.08 -0.34
CA ALA A 68 -1.22 1.43 -0.57
C ALA A 68 -1.25 0.02 0.05
N MET A 69 -0.21 -0.78 -0.19
CA MET A 69 -0.10 -2.12 0.40
C MET A 69 -0.08 -2.07 1.93
N ARG A 70 0.71 -1.17 2.53
CA ARG A 70 0.74 -0.98 3.99
C ARG A 70 -0.63 -0.61 4.57
N ARG A 71 -1.42 0.19 3.84
CA ARG A 71 -2.78 0.56 4.26
C ARG A 71 -3.74 -0.62 4.17
N ILE A 72 -3.61 -1.47 3.15
CA ILE A 72 -4.36 -2.71 3.03
C ILE A 72 -4.02 -3.65 4.19
N GLU A 73 -2.72 -3.89 4.42
CA GLU A 73 -2.22 -4.75 5.51
C GLU A 73 -2.72 -4.26 6.87
N ALA A 74 -2.62 -2.95 7.14
CA ALA A 74 -3.03 -2.36 8.42
C ALA A 74 -4.53 -2.48 8.73
N GLN A 75 -5.38 -2.69 7.71
CA GLN A 75 -6.83 -2.86 7.89
C GLN A 75 -7.27 -4.31 7.67
N SER A 76 -6.40 -5.16 7.13
CA SER A 76 -6.74 -6.54 6.80
C SER A 76 -6.84 -7.37 8.07
N PRO A 77 -7.97 -8.07 8.29
CA PRO A 77 -8.10 -9.02 9.40
C PRO A 77 -7.01 -10.10 9.40
N ALA A 78 -6.42 -10.39 8.23
CA ALA A 78 -5.31 -11.34 8.09
C ALA A 78 -4.06 -10.97 8.90
N PHE A 79 -3.87 -9.68 9.18
CA PHE A 79 -2.70 -9.16 9.89
C PHE A 79 -3.04 -8.77 11.33
N ALA A 80 -4.27 -9.00 11.79
CA ALA A 80 -4.71 -8.62 13.13
C ALA A 80 -3.86 -9.27 14.23
N GLU A 81 -3.47 -10.54 14.07
CA GLU A 81 -2.62 -11.27 15.04
C GLU A 81 -1.20 -10.69 15.08
N LEU A 82 -0.58 -10.47 13.92
CA LEU A 82 0.74 -9.84 13.81
C LEU A 82 0.79 -8.43 14.43
N HIS A 83 -0.31 -7.68 14.32
CA HIS A 83 -0.44 -6.36 14.94
C HIS A 83 -0.71 -6.43 16.46
N ALA A 84 -1.34 -7.51 16.94
CA ALA A 84 -1.59 -7.73 18.37
C ALA A 84 -0.29 -8.09 19.12
N GLU A 85 0.61 -8.84 18.50
CA GLU A 85 1.90 -9.25 19.06
C GLU A 85 2.94 -8.11 19.12
N LEU A 86 2.74 -7.03 18.36
CA LEU A 86 3.64 -5.86 18.32
C LEU A 86 3.25 -4.73 19.29
N LYS A 87 2.26 -4.91 20.17
CA LYS A 87 2.04 -3.99 21.29
C LYS A 87 3.00 -4.33 22.44
N PRO A 88 4.04 -3.52 22.74
CA PRO A 88 4.72 -3.63 24.02
C PRO A 88 3.76 -3.17 25.13
N SER A 89 3.59 -4.05 26.12
CA SER A 89 2.91 -3.83 27.39
C SER A 89 3.56 -2.73 28.22
#